data_AF-A0AAP9DQ22-F1
#
_entry.id   AF-A0AAP9DQ22-F1
#
_cell.length_a   1.000
_cell.length_b   1.000
_cell.length_c   1.000
_cell.angle_alpha   90.00
_cell.angle_beta   90.00
_cell.angle_gamma   90.00
#
_symmetry.space_group_name_H-M   'P 1'
#
loop_
_entity.id
_entity.type
_entity.pdbx_description
1 polymer ?
#
loop_
_entity_poly.entity_id
_entity_poly.type
_entity_poly.pdbx_seq_one_letter_code
_entity_poly.pdbx_strand_id
1 'polypeptide(L)' 'MKKIRKYCPKCDSPVSKSTTKGYMFQCHQCDEDFYNFEVRAQPGKTCSNNSMEYISGKVRSNN' A
#
# COMPACT_ATOMS: atom_id res chain seq x y z
N MET A 1 11.07 2.69 -15.69
CA MET A 1 10.93 3.24 -14.32
C MET A 1 10.11 2.28 -13.47
N LYS A 2 10.67 1.71 -12.39
CA LYS A 2 9.93 0.80 -11.50
C LYS A 2 8.92 1.63 -10.68
N LYS A 3 7.61 1.49 -10.94
CA LYS A 3 6.56 2.14 -10.14
C LYS A 3 6.47 1.41 -8.80
N ILE A 4 6.94 2.05 -7.72
CA ILE A 4 6.78 1.54 -6.36
C ILE A 4 5.32 1.75 -5.96
N ARG A 5 4.57 0.66 -5.77
CA ARG A 5 3.21 0.73 -5.20
C ARG A 5 3.30 0.99 -3.71
N LYS A 6 2.47 1.91 -3.23
CA LYS A 6 2.30 2.25 -1.81
C LYS A 6 1.05 1.58 -1.28
N TYR A 7 1.06 1.24 0.00
CA TYR A 7 -0.02 0.52 0.68
C TYR A 7 -0.39 1.19 2.00
N CYS A 8 -1.65 1.04 2.38
CA CYS A 8 -2.20 1.53 3.64
C CYS A 8 -1.57 0.77 4.81
N PRO A 9 -1.05 1.46 5.83
CA PRO A 9 -0.45 0.80 6.99
C PRO A 9 -1.47 0.08 7.89
N LYS A 10 -2.76 0.38 7.76
CA LYS A 10 -3.84 -0.18 8.60
C LYS A 10 -4.46 -1.45 8.02
N CYS A 11 -4.74 -1.46 6.72
CA CYS A 11 -5.49 -2.53 6.05
C CYS A 11 -4.70 -3.21 4.91
N ASP A 12 -3.43 -2.82 4.70
CA ASP A 12 -2.55 -3.30 3.64
C ASP A 12 -3.12 -3.16 2.20
N SER A 13 -4.20 -2.40 2.04
CA SER A 13 -4.81 -2.11 0.73
C SER A 13 -3.97 -1.10 -0.05
N PRO A 14 -3.93 -1.19 -1.40
CA PRO A 14 -3.23 -0.22 -2.23
C PRO A 14 -3.83 1.19 -2.02
N VAL A 15 -2.97 2.19 -1.91
CA VAL A 15 -3.39 3.59 -1.81
C VAL A 15 -3.27 4.29 -3.16
N SER A 16 -4.24 5.17 -3.43
CA SER A 16 -4.28 6.03 -4.62
C SER A 16 -3.66 7.38 -4.30
N LYS A 17 -3.44 8.23 -5.32
CA LYS A 17 -3.03 9.61 -5.08
C LYS A 17 -4.19 10.39 -4.45
N SER A 18 -3.95 11.06 -3.32
CA SER A 18 -4.97 11.90 -2.69
C SER A 18 -5.20 13.18 -3.50
N THR A 19 -6.44 13.68 -3.47
CA THR A 19 -6.83 15.00 -3.99
C THR A 19 -6.75 16.09 -2.92
N THR A 20 -6.63 15.71 -1.64
CA THR A 20 -6.53 16.63 -0.51
C THR A 20 -5.18 17.34 -0.50
N LYS A 21 -5.17 18.67 -0.48
CA LYS A 21 -3.92 19.45 -0.39
C LYS A 21 -3.14 19.10 0.88
N GLY A 22 -1.86 18.79 0.70
CA GLY A 22 -0.95 18.41 1.79
C GLY A 22 -0.75 16.90 1.92
N TYR A 23 -1.71 16.10 1.48
CA TYR A 23 -1.61 14.65 1.47
C TYR A 23 -1.15 14.14 0.10
N MET A 24 -0.43 13.02 0.10
CA MET A 24 0.03 12.39 -1.15
C MET A 24 -0.81 11.19 -1.52
N PHE A 25 -1.36 10.47 -0.53
CA PHE A 25 -2.03 9.20 -0.75
C PHE A 25 -3.36 9.11 -0.01
N GLN A 26 -4.32 8.39 -0.57
CA GLN A 26 -5.62 8.14 0.06
C GLN A 26 -5.92 6.64 0.02
N CYS A 27 -6.36 6.09 1.15
CA CYS A 27 -6.91 4.74 1.21
C CYS A 27 -8.43 4.79 1.13
N HIS A 28 -9.00 4.30 0.03
CA HIS A 28 -10.47 4.22 -0.11
C HIS A 28 -11.12 3.17 0.79
N GLN A 29 -10.34 2.23 1.34
CA GLN A 29 -10.87 1.18 2.21
C GLN A 29 -11.07 1.66 3.65
N CYS A 30 -10.18 2.56 4.12
CA CYS A 30 -10.27 3.17 5.45
C CYS A 30 -10.83 4.60 5.41
N ASP A 31 -11.08 5.12 4.20
CA ASP A 31 -11.42 6.53 3.93
C ASP A 31 -10.48 7.51 4.64
N GLU A 32 -9.18 7.24 4.53
CA GLU A 32 -8.14 7.97 5.26
C GLU A 32 -7.04 8.47 4.32
N ASP A 33 -6.63 9.72 4.53
CA ASP A 33 -5.55 10.38 3.81
C ASP A 33 -4.21 10.19 4.54
N PHE A 34 -3.13 10.03 3.77
CA PHE A 34 -1.79 9.75 4.26
C PHE A 34 -0.71 10.61 3.58
N TYR A 35 0.33 10.92 4.35
CA TYR A 35 1.58 11.48 3.84
C TYR A 35 2.47 10.39 3.21
N ASN A 36 3.45 10.81 2.40
CA ASN A 36 4.33 9.88 1.67
C ASN A 36 5.18 8.98 2.57
N PHE A 37 5.52 9.46 3.76
CA PHE A 37 6.33 8.73 4.75
C PHE A 37 5.48 7.81 5.64
N GLU A 38 4.16 8.02 5.71
CA GLU A 38 3.26 7.17 6.51
C GLU A 38 2.86 5.90 5.78
N VAL A 39 2.78 5.96 4.45
CA VAL A 39 2.41 4.82 3.63
C VAL A 39 3.53 3.77 3.56
N ARG A 40 3.16 2.50 3.64
CA ARG A 40 4.10 1.39 3.48
C ARG A 40 4.53 1.29 2.02
N ALA A 41 5.82 1.45 1.76
CA ALA A 41 6.42 1.03 0.50
C ALA A 41 6.83 -0.44 0.64
N GLN A 42 6.39 -1.30 -0.27
CA GLN A 42 6.96 -2.65 -0.37
C GLN A 42 8.10 -2.62 -1.40
N PRO A 43 9.37 -2.62 -0.97
CA PRO A 43 10.50 -2.81 -1.88
C PRO A 43 10.52 -4.27 -2.32
N GLY A 44 9.85 -4.60 -3.43
CA GLY A 44 10.00 -5.96 -3.98
C GLY A 44 8.98 -6.45 -4.99
N LYS A 45 7.76 -5.90 -5.04
CA LYS A 45 6.74 -6.40 -5.97
C LYS A 45 6.67 -5.55 -7.23
N THR A 46 7.49 -5.91 -8.22
CA THR A 46 7.33 -5.43 -9.60
C THR A 46 5.96 -5.85 -10.13
N CYS A 47 5.18 -4.89 -10.61
CA CYS A 47 3.90 -5.19 -11.25
C CYS A 47 4.17 -5.48 -12.73
N SER A 48 4.34 -6.76 -13.10
CA SER A 48 3.92 -7.20 -14.43
C SER A 48 2.41 -7.30 -14.41
N ASN A 49 1.74 -6.74 -15.40
CA ASN A 49 0.31 -6.89 -15.57
C ASN A 49 0.02 -8.36 -15.91
N ASN A 50 -0.16 -9.19 -14.89
CA ASN A 50 -0.98 -10.39 -14.88
C ASN A 50 -0.93 -10.99 -13.47
N SER A 51 -2.11 -11.37 -12.96
CA SER A 51 -2.36 -12.10 -11.71
C SER A 51 -2.07 -11.40 -10.38
N MET A 52 -3.09 -11.46 -9.51
CA MET A 52 -3.03 -11.18 -8.08
C MET A 52 -1.86 -11.91 -7.42
N GLU A 53 -1.16 -11.25 -6.50
CA GLU A 53 -0.56 -11.96 -5.36
C GLU A 53 -0.52 -11.08 -4.11
N TYR A 54 -1.66 -11.03 -3.44
CA TYR A 54 -1.80 -10.58 -2.07
C TYR A 54 -1.24 -11.66 -1.13
N ILE A 55 0.08 -11.70 -0.95
CA ILE A 55 0.63 -12.36 0.25
C ILE A 55 0.51 -11.35 1.39
N SER A 56 -0.67 -11.35 2.01
CA SER A 56 -0.91 -10.77 3.33
C SER A 56 -0.56 -11.84 4.39
N GLY A 57 0.08 -11.41 5.47
CA GLY A 57 0.18 -12.20 6.70
C GLY A 57 1.39 -13.12 6.82
N LYS A 58 2.50 -12.60 7.38
CA LYS A 58 3.33 -13.43 8.27
C LYS A 58 2.59 -13.54 9.60
N VAL A 59 1.78 -14.59 9.78
CA VAL A 59 1.50 -15.10 11.14
C VAL A 59 2.61 -16.09 11.46
N ARG A 60 3.60 -15.64 12.23
CA ARG A 60 4.48 -16.55 12.95
C ARG A 60 3.70 -17.01 14.19
N SER A 61 3.14 -18.21 14.13
CA SER A 61 2.79 -18.95 15.34
C SER A 61 3.92 -19.97 15.55
N ASN A 62 4.82 -19.68 16.49
CA ASN A 62 5.72 -20.72 17.02
C ASN A 62 4.86 -21.55 17.97
N ASN A 63 4.72 -22.83 17.68
CA ASN A 63 4.34 -23.83 18.68
C ASN A 63 5.51 -24.80 18.80
#